data_AF-Q5AUV8-F1
#
_entry.id   AF-Q5AUV8-F1
#
_cell.length_a   1.000
_cell.length_b   1.000
_cell.length_c   1.000
_cell.angle_alpha   90.00
_cell.angle_beta   90.00
_cell.angle_gamma   90.00
#
_symmetry.space_group_name_H-M   'P 1'
#
loop_
_entity.id
_entity.type
_entity.pdbx_description
1 polymer ?
#
loop_
_entity_poly.entity_id
_entity_poly.type
_entity_poly.pdbx_seq_one_letter_code
_entity_poly.pdbx_strand_id
1 'polypeptide(L)'
;MPEEQLEAPSHEAAIQRNPHADFGAVERARPPFDHRSQMTFTKTPNPDWKAGSGASNEEWKEHEYVTIDPYEEGRGPWLNYKLLVSATVPRPIALASTVSADGKTANLAPFSFCQCAAVDPPMYSISFTSRTANDTLTNLLATKEMCISMTTESIVEAANFASVNSPRHISEWPLSGLTPKASDLVKPAHVAESPYSVESRRIPPCEHPPW
;
A
#
# COMPACT_ATOMS: atom_id res chain seq x y z
N MET A 1 22.33 -16.94 17.95
CA MET A 1 21.14 -17.75 17.63
C MET A 1 21.26 -18.14 16.17
N PRO A 2 20.91 -19.38 15.76
CA PRO A 2 20.87 -19.74 14.35
C PRO A 2 19.94 -18.76 13.62
N GLU A 3 20.26 -18.39 12.39
CA GLU A 3 19.34 -17.69 11.48
C GLU A 3 18.13 -18.60 11.26
N GLU A 4 17.17 -18.50 12.18
CA GLU A 4 15.85 -19.09 12.04
C GLU A 4 15.27 -18.45 10.78
N GLN A 5 14.91 -19.26 9.80
CA GLN A 5 14.57 -18.82 8.45
C GLN A 5 13.42 -17.80 8.50
N LEU A 6 13.77 -16.51 8.50
CA LEU A 6 12.85 -15.38 8.68
C LEU A 6 11.87 -15.23 7.51
N GLU A 7 12.25 -15.75 6.34
CA GLU A 7 11.45 -15.72 5.14
C GLU A 7 10.91 -17.11 4.80
N ALA A 8 9.60 -17.16 4.53
CA ALA A 8 8.95 -18.33 3.95
C ALA A 8 9.63 -18.69 2.61
N PRO A 9 9.61 -19.97 2.20
CA PRO A 9 10.22 -20.42 0.95
C PRO A 9 9.87 -19.50 -0.22
N SER A 10 10.88 -18.83 -0.79
CA SER A 10 10.66 -17.84 -1.82
C SER A 10 10.21 -18.50 -3.12
N HIS A 11 9.04 -18.12 -3.62
CA HIS A 11 8.60 -18.46 -4.97
C HIS A 11 9.24 -17.55 -6.04
N GLU A 12 10.05 -16.56 -5.65
CA GLU A 12 10.65 -15.61 -6.61
C GLU A 12 11.66 -16.27 -7.55
N ALA A 13 12.35 -17.34 -7.12
CA ALA A 13 13.24 -18.10 -8.00
C ALA A 13 12.52 -18.70 -9.23
N ALA A 14 11.20 -18.89 -9.15
CA ALA A 14 10.36 -19.35 -10.26
C ALA A 14 9.83 -18.21 -11.15
N ILE A 15 10.02 -16.95 -10.76
CA ILE A 15 9.49 -15.77 -11.46
C ILE A 15 10.65 -15.06 -12.17
N GLN A 16 10.80 -15.26 -13.49
CA GLN A 16 11.75 -14.49 -14.30
C GLN A 16 11.30 -13.03 -14.45
N ARG A 17 11.63 -12.18 -13.47
CA ARG A 17 11.44 -10.72 -13.56
C ARG A 17 12.55 -10.12 -14.44
N ASN A 18 12.28 -8.97 -15.07
CA ASN A 18 13.36 -8.17 -15.69
C ASN A 18 14.44 -7.91 -14.64
N PRO A 19 15.72 -8.05 -14.98
CA PRO A 19 16.80 -7.74 -14.05
C PRO A 19 16.69 -6.28 -13.61
N HIS A 20 16.59 -6.06 -12.31
CA HIS A 20 16.76 -4.74 -11.74
C HIS A 20 18.24 -4.36 -11.82
N ALA A 21 18.54 -3.07 -12.02
CA ALA A 21 19.89 -2.57 -11.78
C ALA A 21 20.30 -2.90 -10.34
N ASP A 22 21.61 -2.97 -10.06
CA ASP A 22 22.12 -3.14 -8.69
C ASP A 22 21.52 -2.05 -7.80
N PHE A 23 20.52 -2.43 -7.00
CA PHE A 23 19.75 -1.50 -6.18
C PHE A 23 20.66 -0.77 -5.20
N GLY A 24 21.62 -1.48 -4.60
CA GLY A 24 22.57 -0.88 -3.68
C GLY A 24 23.49 0.14 -4.37
N ALA A 25 23.88 -0.10 -5.62
CA ALA A 25 24.63 0.90 -6.39
C ALA A 25 23.77 2.14 -6.72
N VAL A 26 22.52 1.93 -7.13
CA VAL A 26 21.58 3.03 -7.42
C VAL A 26 21.30 3.85 -6.16
N GLU A 27 21.10 3.20 -5.02
CA GLU A 27 20.85 3.84 -3.74
C GLU A 27 22.06 4.67 -3.28
N ARG A 28 23.28 4.11 -3.34
CA ARG A 28 24.52 4.82 -2.98
C ARG A 28 24.80 6.05 -3.85
N ALA A 29 24.29 6.07 -5.09
CA ALA A 29 24.48 7.20 -6.00
C ALA A 29 23.51 8.36 -5.72
N ARG A 30 22.46 8.16 -4.90
CA ARG A 30 21.49 9.21 -4.57
C ARG A 30 22.07 10.18 -3.52
N PRO A 31 21.66 11.46 -3.54
CA PRO A 31 21.97 12.37 -2.45
C PRO A 31 21.47 11.84 -1.10
N PRO A 32 22.11 12.20 0.03
CA PRO A 32 21.57 11.94 1.35
C PRO A 32 20.16 12.48 1.50
N PHE A 33 19.38 11.86 2.39
CA PHE A 33 18.02 12.28 2.68
C PHE A 33 17.97 13.75 3.16
N ASP A 34 17.15 14.60 2.54
CA ASP A 34 17.00 16.01 2.94
C ASP A 34 15.84 16.20 3.93
N HIS A 35 16.19 16.18 5.22
CA HIS A 35 15.29 16.43 6.35
C HIS A 35 14.63 17.83 6.37
N ARG A 36 15.01 18.74 5.46
CA ARG A 36 14.43 20.09 5.37
C ARG A 36 13.36 20.19 4.27
N SER A 37 13.13 19.13 3.52
CA SER A 37 12.11 19.12 2.45
C SER A 37 10.74 19.45 3.06
N GLN A 38 10.11 20.52 2.59
CA GLN A 38 8.80 20.96 3.07
C GLN A 38 7.78 21.00 1.93
N MET A 39 6.51 20.82 2.27
CA MET A 39 5.42 21.00 1.33
C MET A 39 5.40 22.45 0.84
N THR A 40 5.59 22.63 -0.47
CA THR A 40 5.60 23.96 -1.08
C THR A 40 4.17 24.34 -1.48
N PHE A 41 3.67 25.43 -0.92
CA PHE A 41 2.35 25.95 -1.29
C PHE A 41 2.49 27.05 -2.34
N THR A 42 1.96 26.82 -3.53
CA THR A 42 1.96 27.80 -4.63
C THR A 42 0.54 28.22 -5.00
N LYS A 43 0.41 29.26 -5.82
CA LYS A 43 -0.86 29.57 -6.48
C LYS A 43 -1.20 28.47 -7.51
N THR A 44 -2.45 28.44 -7.94
CA THR A 44 -2.87 27.65 -9.12
C THR A 44 -2.02 28.01 -10.35
N PRO A 45 -1.73 27.07 -11.27
CA PRO A 45 -0.97 27.33 -12.49
C PRO A 45 -1.50 28.50 -13.32
N ASN A 46 -2.81 28.73 -13.31
CA ASN A 46 -3.46 29.86 -13.97
C ASN A 46 -4.49 30.54 -13.05
N PRO A 47 -4.10 31.61 -12.34
CA PRO A 47 -5.00 32.34 -11.43
C PRO A 47 -6.17 33.05 -12.12
N ASP A 48 -6.05 33.33 -13.41
CA ASP A 48 -7.04 34.06 -14.19
C ASP A 48 -7.94 33.13 -15.03
N TRP A 49 -7.90 31.82 -14.75
CA TRP A 49 -8.71 30.82 -15.45
C TRP A 49 -10.21 31.11 -15.32
N LYS A 50 -10.95 30.94 -16.42
CA LYS A 50 -12.41 31.17 -16.49
C LYS A 50 -13.12 29.95 -17.03
N ALA A 51 -14.42 29.85 -16.72
CA ALA A 51 -15.27 28.80 -17.27
C ALA A 51 -15.17 28.75 -18.81
N GLY A 52 -14.83 27.59 -19.34
CA GLY A 52 -14.66 27.37 -20.78
C GLY A 52 -13.24 27.61 -21.32
N SER A 53 -12.28 28.10 -20.51
CA SER A 53 -10.89 28.34 -20.95
C SER A 53 -10.10 27.06 -21.29
N GLY A 54 -10.62 25.87 -20.95
CA GLY A 54 -9.93 24.61 -21.22
C GLY A 54 -8.73 24.39 -20.30
N ALA A 55 -7.67 23.75 -20.81
CA ALA A 55 -6.45 23.49 -20.06
C ALA A 55 -5.74 24.79 -19.65
N SER A 56 -4.97 24.76 -18.55
CA SER A 56 -4.24 25.94 -18.05
C SER A 56 -3.07 26.35 -18.95
N ASN A 57 -2.58 25.45 -19.80
CA ASN A 57 -1.53 25.68 -20.80
C ASN A 57 -1.75 24.73 -22.01
N GLU A 58 -0.87 24.81 -23.01
CA GLU A 58 -0.94 23.98 -24.22
C GLU A 58 0.08 22.82 -24.26
N GLU A 59 0.82 22.57 -23.18
CA GLU A 59 1.89 21.54 -23.12
C GLU A 59 1.38 20.16 -23.51
N TRP A 60 0.11 19.87 -23.20
CA TRP A 60 -0.54 18.61 -23.54
C TRP A 60 -0.58 18.30 -25.04
N LYS A 61 -0.49 19.33 -25.91
CA LYS A 61 -0.48 19.15 -27.37
C LYS A 61 0.83 18.56 -27.87
N GLU A 62 1.91 18.68 -27.09
CA GLU A 62 3.22 18.11 -27.41
C GLU A 62 3.34 16.65 -26.96
N HIS A 63 2.36 16.16 -26.17
CA HIS A 63 2.38 14.79 -25.66
C HIS A 63 1.98 13.79 -26.75
N GLU A 64 2.75 12.71 -26.85
CA GLU A 64 2.39 11.57 -27.67
C GLU A 64 1.30 10.73 -26.98
N TYR A 65 0.23 10.43 -27.71
CA TYR A 65 -0.83 9.55 -27.21
C TYR A 65 -0.51 8.10 -27.56
N VAL A 66 -0.34 7.26 -26.54
CA VAL A 66 -0.07 5.83 -26.69
C VAL A 66 -1.25 5.01 -26.20
N THR A 67 -1.85 4.22 -27.09
CA THR A 67 -2.90 3.25 -26.74
C THR A 67 -2.28 1.93 -26.33
N ILE A 68 -2.69 1.38 -25.20
CA ILE A 68 -2.25 0.06 -24.72
C ILE A 68 -3.49 -0.78 -24.46
N ASP A 69 -3.64 -1.89 -25.18
CA ASP A 69 -4.65 -2.91 -24.87
C ASP A 69 -4.10 -3.85 -23.78
N PRO A 70 -4.72 -3.91 -22.58
CA PRO A 70 -4.24 -4.78 -21.51
C PRO A 70 -4.35 -6.29 -21.84
N TYR A 71 -5.07 -6.66 -22.90
CA TYR A 71 -5.31 -8.04 -23.34
C TYR A 71 -4.69 -8.38 -24.71
N GLU A 72 -3.85 -7.51 -25.28
CA GLU A 72 -3.16 -7.80 -26.54
C GLU A 72 -2.30 -9.08 -26.47
N GLU A 73 -2.15 -9.76 -27.62
CA GLU A 73 -1.39 -10.99 -27.70
C GLU A 73 0.08 -10.78 -27.25
N GLY A 74 0.56 -11.67 -26.38
CA GLY A 74 1.91 -11.59 -25.83
C GLY A 74 2.07 -10.69 -24.60
N ARG A 75 1.03 -9.96 -24.18
CA ARG A 75 1.07 -9.10 -22.98
C ARG A 75 0.69 -9.86 -21.71
N GLY A 76 1.68 -10.14 -20.87
CA GLY A 76 1.45 -10.77 -19.56
C GLY A 76 0.88 -9.80 -18.51
N PRO A 77 0.16 -10.30 -17.48
CA PRO A 77 -0.43 -9.48 -16.40
C PRO A 77 0.60 -8.66 -15.61
N TRP A 78 1.87 -9.07 -15.61
CA TRP A 78 2.96 -8.33 -14.98
C TRP A 78 3.25 -6.99 -15.65
N LEU A 79 3.11 -6.90 -16.97
CA LEU A 79 3.26 -5.62 -17.69
C LEU A 79 2.12 -4.66 -17.34
N ASN A 80 0.90 -5.18 -17.16
CA ASN A 80 -0.23 -4.40 -16.65
C ASN A 80 0.02 -3.90 -15.23
N TYR A 81 0.50 -4.77 -14.34
CA TYR A 81 0.87 -4.35 -12.98
C TYR A 81 1.87 -3.19 -13.02
N LYS A 82 2.99 -3.33 -13.75
CA LYS A 82 4.01 -2.28 -13.86
C LYS A 82 3.45 -0.96 -14.36
N LEU A 83 2.62 -0.99 -15.40
CA LEU A 83 1.99 0.20 -15.96
C LEU A 83 1.08 0.86 -14.92
N LEU A 84 0.16 0.11 -14.32
CA LEU A 84 -0.85 0.64 -13.40
C LEU A 84 -0.24 1.23 -12.13
N VAL A 85 0.76 0.56 -11.54
CA VAL A 85 1.45 1.09 -10.34
C VAL A 85 2.39 2.25 -10.65
N SER A 86 2.84 2.41 -11.90
CA SER A 86 3.66 3.57 -12.28
C SER A 86 2.80 4.78 -12.65
N ALA A 87 1.64 4.55 -13.26
CA ALA A 87 0.69 5.60 -13.64
C ALA A 87 -0.11 6.16 -12.45
N THR A 88 -0.32 5.35 -11.40
CA THR A 88 -1.08 5.76 -10.21
C THR A 88 -0.12 6.13 -9.09
N VAL A 89 0.38 7.38 -9.08
CA VAL A 89 1.31 7.91 -8.08
C VAL A 89 0.97 9.37 -7.71
N PRO A 90 1.27 9.83 -6.48
CA PRO A 90 1.73 9.03 -5.33
C PRO A 90 0.60 8.14 -4.78
N ARG A 91 0.95 7.04 -4.11
CA ARG A 91 -0.02 6.18 -3.42
C ARG A 91 0.18 6.26 -1.92
N PRO A 92 -0.88 6.50 -1.12
CA PRO A 92 -0.77 6.37 0.32
C PRO A 92 -0.51 4.90 0.69
N ILE A 93 0.28 4.68 1.74
CA ILE A 93 0.62 3.35 2.22
C ILE A 93 -0.06 3.13 3.57
N ALA A 94 -0.99 2.18 3.59
CA ALA A 94 -1.70 1.72 4.77
C ALA A 94 -0.96 0.57 5.43
N LEU A 95 -0.55 0.73 6.68
CA LEU A 95 -0.16 -0.38 7.55
C LEU A 95 -1.41 -1.00 8.15
N ALA A 96 -1.79 -2.17 7.63
CA ALA A 96 -2.97 -2.90 8.06
C ALA A 96 -2.61 -3.87 9.18
N SER A 97 -3.09 -3.58 10.39
CA SER A 97 -3.04 -4.50 11.51
C SER A 97 -4.30 -5.36 11.58
N THR A 98 -4.11 -6.66 11.80
CA THR A 98 -5.20 -7.63 11.99
C THR A 98 -4.83 -8.64 13.06
N VAL A 99 -5.82 -9.36 13.59
CA VAL A 99 -5.61 -10.45 14.54
C VAL A 99 -6.21 -11.75 14.02
N SER A 100 -5.55 -12.86 14.32
CA SER A 100 -6.03 -14.20 13.98
C SER A 100 -7.36 -14.52 14.67
N ALA A 101 -8.11 -15.47 14.11
CA ALA A 101 -9.43 -15.85 14.63
C ALA A 101 -9.39 -16.36 16.09
N ASP A 102 -8.29 -17.00 16.50
CA ASP A 102 -8.04 -17.45 17.87
C ASP A 102 -7.46 -16.37 18.79
N GLY A 103 -7.18 -15.17 18.24
CA GLY A 103 -6.61 -14.04 18.96
C GLY A 103 -5.14 -14.20 19.39
N LYS A 104 -4.46 -15.27 18.97
CA LYS A 104 -3.08 -15.56 19.41
C LYS A 104 -2.01 -14.84 18.62
N THR A 105 -2.28 -14.51 17.36
CA THR A 105 -1.32 -13.86 16.46
C THR A 105 -1.89 -12.53 15.98
N ALA A 106 -1.08 -11.48 16.05
CA ALA A 106 -1.35 -10.22 15.38
C ALA A 106 -0.44 -10.09 14.17
N ASN A 107 -0.98 -9.66 13.04
CA ASN A 107 -0.21 -9.41 11.82
C ASN A 107 -0.20 -7.91 11.50
N LEU A 108 0.86 -7.49 10.80
CA LEU A 108 1.02 -6.12 10.30
C LEU A 108 1.62 -6.18 8.90
N ALA A 109 0.97 -5.55 7.91
CA ALA A 109 1.51 -5.51 6.56
C ALA A 109 1.18 -4.20 5.84
N PRO A 110 2.08 -3.68 4.98
CA PRO A 110 1.83 -2.48 4.19
C PRO A 110 1.03 -2.76 2.91
N PHE A 111 0.08 -1.88 2.59
CA PHE A 111 -0.74 -1.92 1.38
C PHE A 111 -0.77 -0.55 0.72
N SER A 112 -0.26 -0.47 -0.53
CA SER A 112 -0.32 0.77 -1.32
C SER A 112 -1.57 0.88 -2.19
N PHE A 113 -2.38 -0.19 -2.30
CA PHE A 113 -3.67 -0.15 -2.99
C PHE A 113 -4.75 0.24 -1.97
N CYS A 114 -4.57 1.42 -1.39
CA CYS A 114 -5.40 1.98 -0.34
C CYS A 114 -5.90 3.37 -0.74
N GLN A 115 -7.17 3.68 -0.46
CA GLN A 115 -7.74 5.00 -0.67
C GLN A 115 -8.94 5.25 0.25
N CYS A 116 -9.20 6.52 0.60
CA CYS A 116 -10.50 6.93 1.10
C CYS A 116 -11.56 6.74 -0.01
N ALA A 117 -12.62 6.00 0.30
CA ALA A 117 -13.66 5.62 -0.67
C ALA A 117 -14.94 6.48 -0.52
N ALA A 118 -15.28 6.87 0.71
CA ALA A 118 -16.41 7.76 0.98
C ALA A 118 -16.21 8.51 2.31
N VAL A 119 -16.90 9.64 2.43
CA VAL A 119 -16.87 10.49 3.63
C VAL A 119 -18.10 10.27 4.52
N ASP A 120 -19.22 9.83 3.96
CA ASP A 120 -20.47 9.53 4.69
C ASP A 120 -21.20 8.32 4.07
N PRO A 121 -21.19 7.14 4.72
CA PRO A 121 -20.36 6.83 5.89
C PRO A 121 -18.86 6.88 5.55
N PRO A 122 -17.97 7.12 6.54
CA PRO A 122 -16.54 7.12 6.31
C PRO A 122 -16.06 5.72 5.91
N MET A 123 -15.48 5.60 4.71
CA MET A 123 -15.05 4.32 4.15
C MET A 123 -13.62 4.40 3.62
N TYR A 124 -12.85 3.36 3.90
CA TYR A 124 -11.56 3.10 3.25
C TYR A 124 -11.65 1.84 2.40
N SER A 125 -10.99 1.86 1.25
CA SER A 125 -10.77 0.71 0.39
C SER A 125 -9.34 0.22 0.54
N ILE A 126 -9.16 -1.10 0.71
CA ILE A 126 -7.87 -1.79 0.64
C ILE A 126 -8.04 -2.96 -0.30
N SER A 127 -7.26 -2.99 -1.37
CA SER A 127 -7.32 -4.04 -2.39
C SER A 127 -6.23 -5.09 -2.18
N PHE A 128 -6.62 -6.36 -2.22
CA PHE A 128 -5.72 -7.51 -2.14
C PHE A 128 -5.53 -8.08 -3.54
N THR A 129 -4.29 -8.10 -4.04
CA THR A 129 -3.99 -8.49 -5.43
C THR A 129 -3.43 -9.91 -5.57
N SER A 130 -3.10 -10.56 -4.46
CA SER A 130 -2.59 -11.93 -4.49
C SER A 130 -3.70 -12.91 -4.86
N ARG A 131 -3.35 -13.94 -5.64
CA ARG A 131 -4.26 -15.06 -5.94
C ARG A 131 -4.53 -15.91 -4.71
N THR A 132 -3.58 -15.96 -3.79
CA THR A 132 -3.70 -16.63 -2.49
C THR A 132 -3.97 -15.59 -1.42
N ALA A 133 -4.93 -15.87 -0.53
CA ALA A 133 -5.21 -15.00 0.59
C ALA A 133 -3.98 -14.93 1.51
N ASN A 134 -3.49 -13.72 1.76
CA ASN A 134 -2.47 -13.49 2.79
C ASN A 134 -3.11 -13.54 4.19
N ASP A 135 -2.29 -13.40 5.22
CA ASP A 135 -2.75 -13.45 6.61
C ASP A 135 -3.68 -12.28 6.94
N THR A 136 -3.39 -11.07 6.46
CA THR A 136 -4.28 -9.92 6.62
C THR A 136 -5.69 -10.18 6.07
N LEU A 137 -5.82 -10.72 4.85
CA LEU A 137 -7.12 -11.03 4.26
C LEU A 137 -7.83 -12.15 5.01
N THR A 138 -7.09 -13.20 5.38
CA THR A 138 -7.61 -14.34 6.14
C THR A 138 -8.16 -13.89 7.49
N ASN A 139 -7.40 -13.08 8.22
CA ASN A 139 -7.78 -12.50 9.50
C ASN A 139 -8.98 -11.56 9.36
N LEU A 140 -8.99 -10.70 8.33
CA LEU A 140 -10.11 -9.79 8.07
C LEU A 140 -11.41 -10.53 7.76
N LEU A 141 -11.35 -11.62 6.99
CA LEU A 141 -12.53 -12.43 6.67
C LEU A 141 -13.08 -13.12 7.92
N ALA A 142 -12.22 -13.58 8.82
CA ALA A 142 -12.62 -14.26 10.05
C ALA A 142 -13.13 -13.31 11.13
N THR A 143 -12.42 -12.19 11.35
CA THR A 143 -12.67 -11.28 12.49
C THR A 143 -13.48 -10.05 12.12
N LYS A 144 -13.50 -9.68 10.83
CA LYS A 144 -14.15 -8.47 10.29
C LYS A 144 -13.58 -7.16 10.83
N GLU A 145 -12.43 -7.20 11.50
CA GLU A 145 -11.80 -6.02 12.12
C GLU A 145 -10.40 -5.79 11.55
N MET A 146 -10.04 -4.52 11.40
CA MET A 146 -8.71 -4.08 10.98
C MET A 146 -8.42 -2.69 11.56
N CYS A 147 -7.17 -2.45 11.93
CA CYS A 147 -6.70 -1.09 12.13
C CYS A 147 -5.79 -0.67 10.96
N ILE A 148 -6.06 0.49 10.39
CA ILE A 148 -5.30 1.05 9.27
C ILE A 148 -4.48 2.21 9.82
N SER A 149 -3.15 2.12 9.83
CA SER A 149 -2.27 3.22 10.23
C SER A 149 -1.52 3.79 9.03
N MET A 150 -1.43 5.10 8.91
CA MET A 150 -0.76 5.73 7.76
C MET A 150 0.75 5.74 7.94
N THR A 151 1.46 5.43 6.85
CA THR A 151 2.92 5.45 6.83
C THR A 151 3.43 6.88 6.73
N THR A 152 4.40 7.22 7.57
CA THR A 152 5.15 8.48 7.52
C THR A 152 6.62 8.22 7.23
N GLU A 153 7.35 9.28 6.91
CA GLU A 153 8.80 9.25 6.76
C GLU A 153 9.52 8.63 7.96
N SER A 154 9.06 8.94 9.18
CA SER A 154 9.66 8.44 10.43
C SER A 154 9.58 6.93 10.63
N ILE A 155 8.70 6.23 9.90
CA ILE A 155 8.49 4.79 10.02
C ILE A 155 8.67 4.04 8.70
N VAL A 156 9.15 4.70 7.65
CA VAL A 156 9.16 4.14 6.28
C VAL A 156 9.98 2.85 6.18
N GLU A 157 11.12 2.77 6.86
CA GLU A 157 11.98 1.58 6.83
C GLU A 157 11.33 0.38 7.54
N ALA A 158 10.74 0.62 8.71
CA ALA A 158 10.03 -0.40 9.47
C ALA A 158 8.75 -0.86 8.74
N ALA A 159 8.03 0.09 8.12
CA ALA A 159 6.88 -0.19 7.28
C ALA A 159 7.26 -1.02 6.05
N ASN A 160 8.39 -0.72 5.42
CA ASN A 160 8.94 -1.50 4.31
C ASN A 160 9.33 -2.91 4.78
N PHE A 161 9.98 -3.05 5.93
CA PHE A 161 10.36 -4.36 6.46
C PHE A 161 9.14 -5.23 6.83
N ALA A 162 8.03 -4.62 7.26
CA ALA A 162 6.76 -5.33 7.48
C ALA A 162 6.15 -5.94 6.19
N SER A 163 6.73 -5.70 5.01
CA SER A 163 6.37 -6.40 3.76
C SER A 163 7.07 -7.75 3.56
N VAL A 164 7.98 -8.13 4.48
CA VAL A 164 8.68 -9.41 4.44
C VAL A 164 7.71 -10.58 4.32
N ASN A 165 8.07 -11.58 3.52
CA ASN A 165 7.28 -12.80 3.39
C ASN A 165 7.50 -13.72 4.60
N SER A 166 7.05 -13.27 5.78
CA SER A 166 7.12 -14.01 7.03
C SER A 166 6.37 -15.35 6.91
N PRO A 167 6.83 -16.42 7.57
CA PRO A 167 6.05 -17.65 7.68
C PRO A 167 4.71 -17.39 8.38
N ARG A 168 3.70 -18.21 8.05
CA ARG A 168 2.41 -18.20 8.76
C ARG A 168 2.63 -18.27 10.26
N HIS A 169 1.84 -17.51 11.00
CA HIS A 169 1.90 -17.41 12.47
C HIS A 169 3.12 -16.65 13.05
N ILE A 170 4.03 -16.16 12.22
CA ILE A 170 5.09 -15.25 12.65
C ILE A 170 4.58 -13.81 12.49
N SER A 171 4.51 -13.09 13.61
CA SER A 171 4.04 -11.71 13.63
C SER A 171 5.09 -10.76 13.04
N GLU A 172 4.67 -9.83 12.19
CA GLU A 172 5.54 -8.78 11.64
C GLU A 172 5.78 -7.63 12.62
N TRP A 173 5.00 -7.54 13.71
CA TRP A 173 5.19 -6.53 14.76
C TRP A 173 6.62 -6.58 15.37
N PRO A 174 7.08 -7.71 15.93
CA PRO A 174 8.45 -7.80 16.45
C PRO A 174 9.52 -7.69 15.35
N LEU A 175 9.20 -8.09 14.11
CA LEU A 175 10.13 -8.04 12.98
C LEU A 175 10.39 -6.60 12.51
N SER A 176 9.33 -5.80 12.38
CA SER A 176 9.41 -4.39 12.01
C SER A 176 9.88 -3.48 13.14
N GLY A 177 9.70 -3.91 14.40
CA GLY A 177 10.02 -3.10 15.57
C GLY A 177 9.02 -1.96 15.84
N LEU A 178 7.90 -1.91 15.11
CA LEU A 178 6.82 -0.95 15.36
C LEU A 178 6.08 -1.29 16.66
N THR A 179 5.59 -0.27 17.34
CA THR A 179 4.97 -0.43 18.66
C THR A 179 3.45 -0.62 18.53
N PRO A 180 2.91 -1.80 18.90
CA PRO A 180 1.46 -1.99 18.92
C PRO A 180 0.86 -1.21 20.09
N LYS A 181 -0.13 -0.36 19.81
CA LYS A 181 -0.94 0.33 20.82
C LYS A 181 -2.40 -0.11 20.72
N ALA A 182 -3.01 -0.39 21.87
CA ALA A 182 -4.38 -0.86 21.95
C ALA A 182 -5.35 0.16 21.31
N SER A 183 -6.26 -0.35 20.49
CA SER A 183 -7.36 0.37 19.86
C SER A 183 -8.59 0.40 20.77
N ASP A 184 -9.49 1.37 20.57
CA ASP A 184 -10.63 1.62 21.47
C ASP A 184 -11.89 0.82 21.08
N LEU A 185 -12.12 0.57 19.79
CA LEU A 185 -13.34 -0.01 19.20
C LEU A 185 -13.12 -1.35 18.49
N VAL A 186 -11.88 -1.70 18.15
CA VAL A 186 -11.52 -2.94 17.45
C VAL A 186 -10.36 -3.66 18.16
N LYS A 187 -10.24 -4.97 17.95
CA LYS A 187 -9.16 -5.77 18.55
C LYS A 187 -7.76 -5.51 17.99
N PRO A 188 -7.56 -5.33 16.67
CA PRO A 188 -6.23 -5.04 16.12
C PRO A 188 -5.67 -3.72 16.65
N ALA A 189 -4.40 -3.73 17.06
CA ALA A 189 -3.69 -2.55 17.54
C ALA A 189 -3.42 -1.54 16.41
N HIS A 190 -3.35 -0.26 16.74
CA HIS A 190 -2.77 0.75 15.84
C HIS A 190 -1.25 0.86 16.04
N VAL A 191 -0.56 1.41 15.04
CA VAL A 191 0.88 1.69 15.12
C VAL A 191 1.07 2.98 15.92
N ALA A 192 1.71 2.91 17.09
CA ALA A 192 1.84 4.05 17.99
C ALA A 192 2.60 5.23 17.37
N GLU A 193 3.52 4.93 16.46
CA GLU A 193 4.36 5.88 15.74
C GLU A 193 3.62 6.57 14.57
N SER A 194 2.44 6.09 14.18
CA SER A 194 1.65 6.69 13.12
C SER A 194 0.83 7.87 13.66
N PRO A 195 0.82 9.04 12.98
CA PRO A 195 0.03 10.19 13.41
C PRO A 195 -1.47 10.05 13.11
N TYR A 196 -1.86 9.07 12.28
CA TYR A 196 -3.25 8.86 11.89
C TYR A 196 -3.53 7.38 11.69
N SER A 197 -4.52 6.90 12.45
CA SER A 197 -5.01 5.53 12.38
C SER A 197 -6.53 5.50 12.31
N VAL A 198 -7.06 4.49 11.63
CA VAL A 198 -8.49 4.26 11.44
C VAL A 198 -8.81 2.87 11.95
N GLU A 199 -9.61 2.83 13.00
CA GLU A 199 -10.23 1.60 13.48
C GLU A 199 -11.43 1.27 12.60
N SER A 200 -11.41 0.09 11.98
CA SER A 200 -12.34 -0.23 10.91
C SER A 200 -12.96 -1.61 11.08
N ARG A 201 -14.21 -1.73 10.62
CA ARG A 201 -14.90 -3.00 10.45
C ARG A 201 -15.18 -3.22 8.98
N ARG A 202 -15.01 -4.46 8.53
CA ARG A 202 -15.33 -4.87 7.16
C ARG A 202 -16.80 -4.61 6.89
N ILE A 203 -17.07 -3.84 5.84
CA ILE A 203 -18.41 -3.67 5.31
C ILE A 203 -18.83 -5.00 4.67
N PRO A 204 -20.01 -5.55 5.03
CA PRO A 204 -20.51 -6.75 4.36
C PRO A 204 -20.63 -6.47 2.85
N PRO A 205 -20.49 -7.50 2.00
CA PRO A 205 -20.79 -7.33 0.58
C PRO A 205 -22.15 -6.66 0.45
N CYS A 206 -22.24 -5.60 -0.35
CA CYS A 206 -23.55 -5.10 -0.75
C CYS A 206 -24.22 -6.27 -1.51
N GLU A 207 -25.37 -6.74 -1.04
CA GLU A 207 -26.19 -7.60 -1.88
C GLU A 207 -26.48 -6.79 -3.14
N HIS A 208 -25.94 -7.23 -4.28
CA HIS A 208 -26.28 -6.62 -5.55
C HIS A 208 -27.80 -6.69 -5.69
N PRO A 209 -28.49 -5.57 -5.95
CA PRO A 209 -29.80 -5.69 -6.56
C PRO A 209 -29.58 -6.38 -7.91
N PRO A 210 -30.42 -7.36 -8.30
CA PRO A 210 -30.32 -8.01 -9.58
C PRO A 210 -30.72 -6.99 -10.66
N TRP A 211 -29.76 -6.27 -11.20
CA TRP A 211 -29.89 -5.57 -12.47
C TRP A 211 -28.59 -5.67 -13.24
#